data_AF-W2NQP8-F1
#
_entry.id   AF-W2NQP8-F1
#
_cell.length_a   1.000
_cell.length_b   1.000
_cell.length_c   1.000
_cell.angle_alpha   90.00
_cell.angle_beta   90.00
_cell.angle_gamma   90.00
#
_symmetry.space_group_name_H-M   'P 1'
#
loop_
_entity.id
_entity.type
_entity.pdbx_description
1 polymer ?
#
loop_
_entity_poly.entity_id
_entity_poly.type
_entity_poly.pdbx_seq_one_letter_code
_entity_poly.pdbx_strand_id
1 'polypeptide(L)'
;MATPSPFQYHVDDASLFSFDKVMEVTCDEARCVDWCMKVGLIDKEKTCPACSLPMRLSLVRKPWRCCHRKQHAEGKEISLGMLTSSFFTDAKIKICSAVRLLAAWCMRLPQANAAG
;
A
#
# COMPACT_ATOMS: atom_id res chain seq x y z
N MET A 1 -25.80 10.74 1.26
CA MET A 1 -24.70 9.87 1.75
C MET A 1 -23.41 10.61 1.48
N ALA A 2 -22.58 10.86 2.50
CA ALA A 2 -21.31 11.56 2.29
C ALA A 2 -20.39 10.70 1.41
N THR A 3 -19.82 11.30 0.36
CA THR A 3 -18.80 10.64 -0.45
C THR A 3 -17.59 10.38 0.45
N PRO A 4 -17.15 9.13 0.65
CA PRO A 4 -15.98 8.85 1.46
C PRO A 4 -14.79 9.62 0.88
N SER A 5 -14.07 10.32 1.75
CA SER A 5 -12.84 11.00 1.37
C SER A 5 -11.89 9.98 0.72
N PRO A 6 -11.13 10.34 -0.33
CA PRO A 6 -10.09 9.48 -0.88
C PRO A 6 -8.99 9.13 0.15
N PHE A 7 -9.00 9.78 1.32
CA PHE A 7 -8.12 9.52 2.45
C PHE A 7 -8.81 8.80 3.62
N GLN A 8 -9.97 8.17 3.41
CA GLN A 8 -10.68 7.46 4.48
C GLN A 8 -10.02 6.10 4.74
N TYR A 9 -9.13 6.07 5.73
CA TYR A 9 -8.52 4.85 6.25
C TYR A 9 -9.52 4.08 7.13
N HIS A 10 -9.48 2.75 7.09
CA HIS A 10 -10.29 1.91 7.99
C HIS A 10 -9.69 1.97 9.40
N VAL A 11 -10.26 2.81 10.27
CA VAL A 11 -9.83 2.99 11.67
C VAL A 11 -10.82 2.43 12.69
N ASP A 12 -11.85 1.72 12.23
CA ASP A 12 -12.94 1.20 13.07
C ASP A 12 -12.45 0.18 14.12
N ASP A 13 -11.34 -0.50 13.83
CA ASP A 13 -10.71 -1.46 14.73
C ASP A 13 -9.29 -1.02 15.09
N ALA A 14 -9.16 -0.29 16.21
CA ALA A 14 -7.89 0.18 16.73
C ALA A 14 -6.90 -0.95 17.07
N SER A 15 -7.39 -2.18 17.31
CA SER A 15 -6.52 -3.32 17.63
C SER A 15 -5.63 -3.73 16.45
N LEU A 16 -6.03 -3.38 15.22
CA LEU A 16 -5.24 -3.60 14.01
C LEU A 16 -3.94 -2.78 13.99
N PHE A 17 -3.85 -1.73 14.81
CA PHE A 17 -2.71 -0.81 14.87
C PHE A 17 -1.89 -0.95 16.16
N SER A 18 -2.13 -1.99 16.97
CA SER A 18 -1.30 -2.27 18.15
C SER A 18 0.15 -2.55 17.73
N PHE A 19 1.12 -2.24 18.60
CA PHE A 19 2.53 -2.47 18.30
C PHE A 19 2.80 -3.94 17.97
N ASP A 20 2.27 -4.87 18.77
CA ASP A 20 2.41 -6.31 18.54
C ASP A 20 1.87 -6.71 17.16
N LYS A 21 0.71 -6.16 16.77
CA LYS A 21 0.14 -6.45 15.46
C LYS A 21 1.01 -5.91 14.33
N VAL A 22 1.51 -4.69 14.47
CA VAL A 22 2.43 -4.09 13.50
C VAL A 22 3.71 -4.91 13.37
N MET A 23 4.29 -5.36 14.48
CA MET A 23 5.49 -6.19 14.46
C MET A 23 5.24 -7.56 13.82
N GLU A 24 4.07 -8.18 14.07
CA GLU A 24 3.63 -9.42 13.45
C GLU A 24 3.49 -9.27 11.93
N VAL A 25 2.74 -8.28 11.43
CA VAL A 25 2.46 -8.15 9.99
C VAL A 25 3.67 -7.69 9.20
N THR A 26 4.61 -6.99 9.83
CA THR A 26 5.84 -6.52 9.17
C THR A 26 6.96 -7.55 9.16
N CYS A 27 6.76 -8.75 9.72
CA CYS A 27 7.76 -9.83 9.71
C CYS A 27 8.03 -10.38 8.29
N ASP A 28 7.04 -10.25 7.41
CA ASP A 28 7.06 -10.72 6.03
C ASP A 28 6.47 -9.63 5.12
N GLU A 29 7.00 -9.50 3.90
CA GLU A 29 6.60 -8.44 2.99
C GLU A 29 5.19 -8.67 2.44
N ALA A 30 4.80 -9.91 2.14
CA ALA A 30 3.47 -10.21 1.62
C ALA A 30 2.39 -9.93 2.68
N ARG A 31 2.61 -10.38 3.92
CA ARG A 31 1.72 -10.06 5.05
C ARG A 31 1.59 -8.56 5.29
N CYS A 32 2.70 -7.83 5.18
CA CYS A 32 2.71 -6.39 5.36
C CYS A 32 1.87 -5.68 4.28
N VAL A 33 2.02 -6.08 3.02
CA VAL A 33 1.21 -5.57 1.91
C VAL A 33 -0.27 -5.87 2.10
N ASP A 34 -0.62 -7.12 2.42
CA ASP A 34 -2.00 -7.54 2.65
C ASP A 34 -2.65 -6.75 3.80
N TRP A 35 -1.92 -6.56 4.90
CA TRP A 35 -2.38 -5.73 6.00
C TRP A 35 -2.54 -4.27 5.59
N CYS A 36 -1.57 -3.69 4.88
CA CYS A 36 -1.65 -2.30 4.39
C CYS A 36 -2.85 -2.08 3.48
N MET A 37 -3.17 -3.05 2.60
CA MET A 37 -4.38 -3.01 1.80
C MET A 37 -5.62 -3.07 2.68
N LYS A 38 -5.67 -3.99 3.66
CA LYS A 38 -6.81 -4.14 4.57
C LYS A 38 -7.15 -2.84 5.30
N VAL A 39 -6.13 -2.15 5.85
CA VAL A 39 -6.29 -0.90 6.60
C VAL A 39 -6.36 0.37 5.72
N GLY A 40 -6.18 0.22 4.40
CA GLY A 40 -6.33 1.30 3.43
C GLY A 40 -5.08 2.18 3.23
N LEU A 41 -3.91 1.75 3.71
CA LEU A 41 -2.63 2.45 3.44
C LEU A 41 -2.16 2.26 1.99
N ILE A 42 -2.58 1.16 1.36
CA ILE A 42 -2.36 0.84 -0.05
C ILE A 42 -3.71 0.51 -0.69
N ASP A 43 -3.86 0.86 -1.96
CA ASP A 43 -5.08 0.55 -2.71
C ASP A 43 -5.31 -0.96 -2.84
N LYS A 44 -6.55 -1.37 -2.63
CA LYS A 44 -7.02 -2.75 -2.89
C LYS A 44 -7.26 -3.00 -4.37
N GLU A 45 -7.54 -1.95 -5.12
CA GLU A 45 -7.87 -1.98 -6.55
C GLU A 45 -7.30 -0.74 -7.24
N LYS A 46 -6.93 -0.87 -8.52
CA LYS A 46 -6.50 0.26 -9.35
C LYS A 46 -7.13 0.19 -10.72
N THR A 47 -7.35 1.37 -11.30
CA THR A 47 -7.77 1.51 -12.69
C THR A 47 -6.59 1.97 -13.56
N CYS A 48 -6.56 1.50 -14.80
CA CYS A 48 -5.57 1.91 -15.78
C CYS A 48 -5.79 3.39 -16.17
N PRO A 49 -4.78 4.25 -16.16
CA PRO A 49 -4.94 5.67 -16.54
C PRO A 49 -5.30 5.86 -18.02
N ALA A 50 -5.03 4.88 -18.89
CA ALA A 50 -5.32 4.98 -20.32
C ALA A 50 -6.72 4.50 -20.72
N CYS A 51 -7.26 3.48 -20.05
CA CYS A 51 -8.55 2.89 -20.42
C CYS A 51 -9.59 2.89 -19.28
N SER A 52 -9.23 3.37 -18.09
CA SER A 52 -10.06 3.38 -16.88
C SER A 52 -10.56 2.01 -16.40
N LEU A 53 -10.10 0.91 -17.02
CA LEU A 53 -10.47 -0.45 -16.62
C LEU A 53 -9.63 -0.97 -15.43
N PRO A 54 -10.15 -1.93 -14.65
CA PRO A 54 -9.42 -2.52 -13.54
C PRO A 54 -8.08 -3.13 -13.95
N MET A 55 -7.08 -2.95 -13.09
CA MET A 55 -5.74 -3.53 -13.21
C MET A 55 -5.60 -4.75 -12.31
N ARG A 56 -4.77 -5.71 -12.73
CA ARG A 56 -4.44 -6.88 -11.92
C ARG A 56 -3.15 -6.65 -11.17
N LEU A 57 -3.17 -6.82 -9.84
CA LEU A 57 -1.95 -6.83 -9.05
C LEU A 57 -1.17 -8.11 -9.30
N SER A 58 0.13 -7.97 -9.56
CA SER A 58 1.04 -9.10 -9.65
C SER A 58 1.81 -9.29 -8.35
N LEU A 59 1.33 -10.18 -7.47
CA LEU A 59 1.97 -10.45 -6.17
C LEU A 59 3.45 -10.89 -6.31
N VAL A 60 3.81 -11.58 -7.40
CA VAL A 60 5.19 -12.07 -7.62
C VAL A 60 6.17 -10.97 -8.06
N ARG A 61 5.70 -9.95 -8.77
CA ARG A 61 6.57 -8.94 -9.41
C ARG A 61 6.38 -7.52 -8.88
N LYS A 62 5.31 -7.28 -8.12
CA LYS A 62 4.97 -6.01 -7.44
C LYS A 62 4.50 -4.82 -8.31
N PRO A 63 4.10 -4.95 -9.60
CA PRO A 63 3.29 -3.90 -10.23
C PRO A 63 1.83 -4.30 -10.41
N TRP A 64 0.98 -3.28 -10.47
CA TRP A 64 -0.35 -3.33 -11.09
C TRP A 64 -0.18 -3.36 -12.59
N ARG A 65 -0.89 -4.27 -13.28
CA ARG A 65 -0.80 -4.43 -14.72
C ARG A 65 -2.16 -4.32 -15.39
N CYS A 66 -2.23 -3.52 -16.45
CA CYS A 66 -3.43 -3.45 -17.28
C CYS A 66 -3.46 -4.65 -18.24
N CYS A 67 -4.46 -5.50 -18.12
CA CYS A 67 -4.66 -6.64 -19.01
C CYS A 67 -5.36 -6.25 -20.33
N HIS A 68 -5.77 -5.00 -20.50
CA HIS A 68 -6.61 -4.52 -21.60
C HIS A 68 -5.82 -3.77 -22.69
N ARG A 69 -4.66 -4.32 -23.11
CA ARG A 69 -3.75 -3.68 -24.09
C ARG A 69 -4.45 -3.25 -25.38
N LYS A 70 -5.46 -4.00 -25.84
CA LYS A 70 -6.25 -3.69 -27.06
C LYS A 70 -7.03 -2.38 -26.98
N GLN A 71 -7.27 -1.85 -25.78
CA GLN A 71 -7.96 -0.57 -25.59
C GLN A 71 -6.99 0.61 -25.50
N HIS A 72 -5.68 0.37 -25.54
CA HIS A 72 -4.69 1.44 -25.50
C HIS A 72 -4.37 1.90 -26.92
N ALA A 73 -4.23 3.22 -27.13
CA ALA A 73 -3.92 3.79 -28.44
C ALA A 73 -2.66 3.19 -29.10
N GLU A 74 -1.66 2.83 -28.30
CA GLU A 74 -0.40 2.24 -28.79
C GLU A 74 -0.34 0.70 -28.69
N GLY A 75 -1.39 0.04 -28.20
CA GLY A 75 -1.40 -1.42 -27.96
C GLY A 75 -0.40 -1.91 -26.90
N LYS A 76 0.26 -1.01 -26.16
CA LYS A 76 1.29 -1.35 -25.16
C LYS A 76 0.69 -1.71 -23.81
N GLU A 77 1.39 -2.53 -23.04
CA GLU A 77 1.02 -2.76 -21.63
C GLU A 77 1.37 -1.54 -20.78
N ILE A 78 0.46 -1.17 -19.87
CA ILE A 78 0.74 -0.18 -18.83
C ILE A 78 0.88 -0.91 -17.51
N SER A 79 1.98 -0.64 -16.81
CA SER A 79 2.20 -1.09 -15.43
C SER A 79 2.41 0.08 -14.50
N LEU A 80 1.79 0.02 -13.32
CA LEU A 80 2.02 0.97 -12.22
C LEU A 80 2.74 0.24 -11.08
N GLY A 81 3.58 0.94 -10.33
CA GLY A 81 4.16 0.39 -9.12
C GLY A 81 3.08 0.06 -8.09
N MET A 82 3.30 -0.94 -7.23
CA MET A 82 2.34 -1.32 -6.18
C MET A 82 1.90 -0.14 -5.30
N LEU A 83 2.84 0.78 -5.01
CA LEU A 83 2.63 1.91 -4.12
C LEU A 83 2.25 3.22 -4.84
N THR A 84 2.15 3.22 -6.17
CA THR A 84 1.79 4.43 -6.92
C THR A 84 0.42 4.94 -6.47
N SER A 85 0.30 6.22 -6.11
CA SER A 85 -0.96 6.84 -5.62
C SER A 85 -1.50 6.28 -4.29
N SER A 86 -0.64 5.70 -3.45
CA SER A 86 -0.98 5.31 -2.07
C SER A 86 -0.35 6.24 -1.02
N PHE A 87 -0.54 5.94 0.28
CA PHE A 87 0.15 6.65 1.37
C PHE A 87 1.67 6.57 1.28
N PHE A 88 2.20 5.49 0.69
CA PHE A 88 3.64 5.25 0.53
C PHE A 88 4.15 5.64 -0.87
N THR A 89 3.43 6.50 -1.60
CA THR A 89 3.90 7.00 -2.91
C THR A 89 5.28 7.64 -2.73
N ASP A 90 6.21 7.31 -3.62
CA ASP A 90 7.60 7.79 -3.63
C ASP A 90 8.45 7.45 -2.39
N ALA A 91 7.97 6.57 -1.51
CA ALA A 91 8.76 6.08 -0.39
C ALA A 91 10.00 5.31 -0.89
N LYS A 92 11.19 5.77 -0.50
CA LYS A 92 12.49 5.15 -0.86
C LYS A 92 12.92 4.02 0.09
N ILE A 93 12.05 3.64 1.01
CA ILE A 93 12.30 2.62 2.03
C ILE A 93 11.38 1.42 1.81
N LYS A 94 11.77 0.24 2.32
CA LYS A 94 10.95 -0.97 2.25
C LYS A 94 9.64 -0.76 3.01
N ILE A 95 8.55 -1.33 2.51
CA ILE A 95 7.20 -1.17 3.10
C ILE A 95 7.16 -1.57 4.58
N CYS A 96 7.76 -2.70 4.96
CA CYS A 96 7.83 -3.11 6.37
C CYS A 96 8.54 -2.09 7.25
N SER A 97 9.63 -1.49 6.76
CA SER A 97 10.36 -0.43 7.46
C SER A 97 9.51 0.84 7.58
N ALA A 98 8.80 1.22 6.52
CA ALA A 98 7.90 2.37 6.51
C ALA A 98 6.78 2.23 7.55
N VAL A 99 6.14 1.07 7.60
CA VAL A 99 5.05 0.77 8.56
C VAL A 99 5.57 0.80 10.00
N ARG A 100 6.74 0.19 10.28
CA ARG A 100 7.36 0.23 11.61
C ARG A 100 7.72 1.65 12.04
N LEU A 101 8.27 2.46 11.13
CA LEU A 101 8.60 3.86 11.42
C LEU A 101 7.34 4.68 11.71
N LEU A 102 6.27 4.47 10.93
CA LEU A 102 4.98 5.12 11.17
C LEU A 102 4.44 4.77 12.56
N ALA A 103 4.44 3.49 12.93
CA ALA A 103 4.00 3.04 14.24
C ALA A 103 4.86 3.63 15.38
N ALA A 104 6.19 3.59 15.25
CA ALA A 104 7.10 4.16 16.24
C ALA A 104 6.88 5.68 16.42
N TRP A 105 6.66 6.39 15.31
CA TRP A 105 6.33 7.82 15.32
C TRP A 105 5.01 8.10 16.03
N CYS A 106 3.95 7.35 15.70
CA CYS A 106 2.63 7.48 16.31
C CYS A 106 2.66 7.22 17.83
N MET A 107 3.45 6.25 18.28
CA MET A 107 3.57 5.91 19.69
C MET A 107 4.51 6.84 20.48
N ARG A 108 5.13 7.84 19.84
CA ARG A 108 6.18 8.69 20.44
C ARG A 108 7.23 7.85 21.18
N LEU A 109 7.49 6.63 20.71
CA LEU A 109 8.53 5.80 21.30
C LEU A 109 9.85 6.54 21.07
N PRO A 110 10.64 6.82 22.11
CA PRO A 110 11.99 7.33 21.91
C PRO A 110 12.69 6.38 20.94
N GLN A 111 13.14 6.91 19.80
CA GLN A 111 13.96 6.18 18.83
C GLN A 111 15.29 5.89 19.54
N ALA A 112 15.31 4.87 20.40
CA ALA A 112 16.44 4.62 21.26
C ALA A 112 17.66 4.17 20.45
N ASN A 113 17.50 3.61 19.24
CA ASN A 113 18.59 3.34 18.32
C ASN A 113 18.10 3.25 16.86
N ALA A 114 18.66 4.11 16.01
CA ALA A 114 18.72 3.93 14.57
C ALA A 114 20.19 3.90 14.14
N ALA A 115 20.94 2.88 14.56
CA ALA A 115 22.25 2.50 14.00
C ALA A 115 22.80 1.28 14.75
N GLY A 116 23.41 0.34 14.00
CA GLY A 116 24.09 -0.85 14.47
C GLY A 116 24.21 -1.87 13.36
#